data_AF-A0A5C6HRS1-F1
#
_entry.id   AF-A0A5C6HRS1-F1
#
_cell.length_a   1.000
_cell.length_b   1.000
_cell.length_c   1.000
_cell.angle_alpha   90.00
_cell.angle_beta   90.00
_cell.angle_gamma   90.00
#
_symmetry.space_group_name_H-M   'P 1'
#
loop_
_entity.id
_entity.type
_entity.pdbx_description
1 polymer ?
#
loop_
_entity_poly.entity_id
_entity_poly.type
_entity_poly.pdbx_seq_one_letter_code
_entity_poly.pdbx_strand_id
1 'polypeptide(L)'
;MTDINDDFLVQRFFTENRREIADNGFSKKVMRHIPNHYRRISTLWSIGCLVLAAILFYMLGGAHLMLESFRESFNSAIHNEVTGLDPKSLIMVVIVLLYLGYRKLCTLA
;
A
#
# COMPACT_ATOMS: atom_id res chain seq x y z
N MET A 1 -27.99 -26.21 -45.26
CA MET A 1 -29.03 -27.00 -44.56
C MET A 1 -28.41 -28.24 -43.90
N THR A 2 -27.17 -28.12 -43.38
CA THR A 2 -26.35 -29.22 -42.81
C THR A 2 -25.92 -28.94 -41.37
N ASP A 3 -25.73 -27.66 -41.01
CA ASP A 3 -25.35 -27.21 -39.65
C ASP A 3 -26.28 -27.71 -38.52
N ILE A 4 -27.60 -27.64 -38.74
CA ILE A 4 -28.62 -27.98 -37.73
C ILE A 4 -28.55 -29.47 -37.33
N ASN A 5 -28.12 -30.33 -38.26
CA ASN A 5 -28.08 -31.77 -38.01
C ASN A 5 -26.81 -32.20 -37.26
N ASP A 6 -25.70 -31.49 -37.48
CA ASP A 6 -24.43 -31.74 -36.79
C ASP A 6 -24.52 -31.32 -35.32
N ASP A 7 -25.13 -30.16 -35.03
CA ASP A 7 -25.40 -29.71 -33.66
C ASP A 7 -26.27 -30.72 -32.90
N PHE A 8 -27.27 -31.31 -33.56
CA PHE A 8 -28.14 -32.32 -32.98
C PHE A 8 -27.38 -33.63 -32.68
N LEU A 9 -26.50 -34.07 -33.58
CA LEU A 9 -25.66 -35.25 -33.39
C LEU A 9 -24.65 -35.06 -32.27
N VAL A 10 -24.02 -33.88 -32.21
CA VAL A 10 -23.06 -33.50 -31.16
C VAL A 10 -23.77 -33.43 -29.80
N GLN A 11 -24.94 -32.79 -29.74
CA GLN A 11 -25.72 -32.70 -28.52
C GLN A 11 -26.17 -34.08 -28.02
N ARG A 12 -26.63 -34.95 -28.92
CA ARG A 12 -27.04 -36.31 -28.57
C ARG A 12 -25.86 -37.15 -28.08
N PHE A 13 -24.70 -37.03 -28.73
CA PHE A 13 -23.48 -37.73 -28.30
C PHE A 13 -23.01 -37.29 -26.91
N PHE A 14 -23.03 -35.99 -26.61
CA PHE A 14 -22.69 -35.45 -25.29
C PHE A 14 -23.72 -35.79 -24.22
N THR A 15 -24.99 -35.98 -24.59
CA THR A 15 -26.04 -36.35 -23.64
C THR A 15 -25.98 -37.84 -23.31
N GLU A 16 -25.77 -38.70 -24.30
CA GLU A 16 -25.66 -40.15 -24.17
C GLU A 16 -24.36 -40.58 -23.46
N ASN A 17 -23.24 -39.85 -23.69
CA ASN A 17 -21.93 -40.13 -23.10
C ASN A 17 -21.53 -39.16 -21.98
N ARG A 18 -22.49 -38.41 -21.40
CA ARG A 18 -22.21 -37.53 -20.26
C ARG A 18 -21.92 -38.36 -19.01
N ARG A 19 -20.73 -38.94 -18.94
CA ARG A 19 -20.17 -39.40 -17.67
C ARG A 19 -19.96 -38.15 -16.84
N GLU A 20 -20.70 -38.01 -15.76
CA GLU A 20 -20.39 -37.05 -14.71
C GLU A 20 -18.99 -37.38 -14.22
N ILE A 21 -18.00 -36.65 -14.74
CA ILE A 21 -16.64 -36.74 -14.26
C ILE A 21 -16.70 -36.15 -12.86
N ALA A 22 -16.80 -36.99 -11.84
CA ALA A 22 -16.66 -36.56 -10.46
C ALA A 22 -15.34 -35.78 -10.38
N ASP A 23 -15.42 -34.51 -9.98
CA ASP A 23 -14.23 -33.69 -9.79
C ASP A 23 -13.49 -34.26 -8.58
N ASN A 24 -12.65 -35.26 -8.83
CA ASN A 24 -11.86 -36.05 -7.87
C ASN A 24 -10.74 -35.21 -7.23
N GLY A 25 -11.05 -33.96 -6.88
CA GLY A 25 -10.10 -32.95 -6.47
C GLY A 25 -9.20 -32.47 -7.61
N PHE A 26 -9.60 -32.62 -8.88
CA PHE A 26 -8.85 -32.15 -10.03
C PHE A 26 -8.76 -30.62 -10.01
N SER A 27 -9.89 -29.91 -9.86
CA SER A 27 -9.87 -28.44 -9.74
C SER A 27 -8.99 -27.99 -8.58
N LYS A 28 -9.06 -28.70 -7.44
CA LYS A 28 -8.24 -28.40 -6.25
C LYS A 28 -6.75 -28.66 -6.46
N LYS A 29 -6.37 -29.68 -7.24
CA LYS A 29 -4.98 -29.97 -7.65
C LYS A 29 -4.46 -28.97 -8.67
N VAL A 30 -5.29 -28.58 -9.64
CA VAL A 30 -4.94 -27.59 -10.68
C VAL A 30 -4.76 -26.21 -10.06
N MET A 31 -5.67 -25.79 -9.19
CA MET A 31 -5.62 -24.49 -8.53
C MET A 31 -4.47 -24.37 -7.53
N ARG A 32 -4.02 -25.49 -6.93
CA ARG A 32 -2.77 -25.58 -6.15
C ARG A 32 -1.51 -25.55 -7.00
N HIS A 33 -1.60 -25.95 -8.28
CA HIS A 33 -0.49 -25.88 -9.23
C HIS A 33 -0.34 -24.51 -9.89
N ILE A 34 -1.24 -23.55 -9.63
CA ILE A 34 -1.01 -22.16 -10.05
C ILE A 34 0.04 -21.59 -9.09
N PRO A 35 1.29 -21.39 -9.57
CA PRO A 35 2.39 -21.07 -8.70
C PRO A 35 2.21 -19.64 -8.19
N ASN A 36 1.71 -19.50 -6.96
CA ASN A 36 1.64 -18.24 -6.22
C ASN A 36 3.04 -17.71 -5.80
N HIS A 37 4.08 -18.13 -6.51
CA HIS A 37 5.49 -17.84 -6.25
C HIS A 37 5.83 -16.37 -6.57
N TYR A 38 5.02 -15.71 -7.40
CA TYR A 38 5.19 -14.31 -7.77
C TYR A 38 4.99 -13.34 -6.59
N ARG A 39 4.12 -13.70 -5.63
CA ARG A 39 3.79 -12.82 -4.49
C ARG A 39 5.00 -12.59 -3.58
N ARG A 40 5.78 -13.63 -3.29
CA ARG A 40 7.00 -13.52 -2.45
C ARG A 40 8.11 -12.72 -3.14
N ILE A 41 8.27 -12.91 -4.45
CA ILE A 41 9.29 -12.20 -5.25
C ILE A 41 8.97 -10.71 -5.32
N SER A 42 7.69 -10.36 -5.50
CA SER A 42 7.25 -8.95 -5.48
C SER A 42 7.54 -8.28 -4.14
N THR A 43 7.29 -8.97 -3.02
CA THR A 43 7.58 -8.44 -1.68
C THR A 43 9.07 -8.25 -1.44
N LEU A 44 9.91 -9.20 -1.86
CA LEU A 44 11.37 -9.06 -1.76
C LEU A 44 11.88 -7.87 -2.56
N TRP A 45 11.35 -7.66 -3.77
CA TRP A 45 11.69 -6.52 -4.61
C TRP A 45 11.24 -5.19 -4.00
N SER A 46 10.03 -5.12 -3.45
CA SER A 46 9.55 -3.92 -2.77
C SER A 46 10.39 -3.59 -1.53
N ILE A 47 10.77 -4.58 -0.72
CA ILE A 47 11.65 -4.37 0.44
C ILE A 47 13.03 -3.89 -0.01
N GLY A 48 13.61 -4.51 -1.05
CA GLY A 48 14.88 -4.08 -1.62
C GLY A 48 14.84 -2.63 -2.13
N CYS A 49 13.74 -2.25 -2.81
CA CYS A 49 13.52 -0.88 -3.28
C CYS A 49 13.39 0.12 -2.11
N LEU A 50 12.69 -0.27 -1.03
CA LEU A 50 12.52 0.55 0.16
C LEU A 50 13.86 0.79 0.89
N VAL A 51 14.67 -0.26 1.04
CA VAL A 51 16.00 -0.17 1.64
C VAL A 51 16.92 0.70 0.78
N LEU A 52 16.90 0.55 -0.55
CA LEU A 52 17.67 1.37 -1.46
C LEU A 52 17.25 2.86 -1.36
N ALA A 53 15.95 3.14 -1.31
CA ALA A 53 15.44 4.49 -1.11
C ALA A 53 15.88 5.10 0.22
N ALA A 54 15.89 4.32 1.31
CA ALA A 54 16.36 4.77 2.62
C ALA A 54 17.87 5.07 2.62
N ILE A 55 18.69 4.23 1.97
CA ILE A 55 20.14 4.46 1.84
C ILE A 55 20.41 5.71 1.01
N LEU A 56 19.70 5.88 -0.12
CA LEU A 56 19.80 7.08 -0.95
C LEU A 56 19.39 8.32 -0.17
N PHE A 57 18.28 8.26 0.59
CA PHE A 57 17.84 9.36 1.44
C PHE A 57 18.89 9.74 2.50
N TYR A 58 19.56 8.76 3.09
CA TYR A 58 20.65 8.99 4.03
C TYR A 58 21.89 9.60 3.36
N MET A 59 22.32 9.04 2.23
CA MET A 59 23.51 9.50 1.48
C MET A 59 23.34 10.89 0.86
N LEU A 60 22.12 11.23 0.40
CA LEU A 60 21.80 12.58 -0.07
C LEU A 60 21.72 13.60 1.09
N GLY A 61 21.87 13.15 2.34
CA GLY A 61 21.63 14.00 3.50
C GLY A 61 20.18 14.51 3.52
N GLY A 62 19.21 13.74 3.01
CA GLY A 62 17.81 14.12 2.93
C GLY A 62 17.24 14.55 4.27
N ALA A 63 17.69 13.92 5.36
CA ALA A 63 17.36 14.34 6.72
C ALA A 63 17.85 15.76 7.02
N HIS A 64 19.10 16.10 6.67
CA HIS A 64 19.65 17.44 6.82
C HIS A 64 18.94 18.46 5.92
N LEU A 65 18.68 18.13 4.66
CA LEU A 65 17.98 19.01 3.72
C LEU A 65 16.54 19.31 4.15
N MET A 66 15.83 18.30 4.67
CA MET A 66 14.51 18.47 5.26
C MET A 66 14.57 19.30 6.53
N LEU A 67 15.56 19.09 7.40
CA LEU A 67 15.69 19.84 8.64
C LEU A 67 16.04 21.31 8.40
N GLU A 68 16.94 21.60 7.45
CA GLU A 68 17.30 22.97 7.06
C GLU A 68 16.11 23.67 6.40
N SER A 69 15.43 23.03 5.44
CA SER A 69 14.22 23.60 4.83
C SER A 69 13.10 23.83 5.85
N PHE A 70 12.92 22.88 6.78
CA PHE A 70 11.95 22.99 7.85
C PHE A 70 12.33 24.11 8.82
N ARG A 71 13.60 24.21 9.21
CA ARG A 71 14.10 25.24 10.11
C ARG A 71 13.97 26.62 9.47
N GLU A 72 14.25 26.76 8.18
CA GLU A 72 14.11 28.02 7.45
C GLU A 72 12.64 28.41 7.28
N SER A 73 11.76 27.46 6.96
CA SER A 73 10.31 27.67 6.92
C SER A 73 9.72 28.00 8.29
N PHE A 74 10.22 27.36 9.35
CA PHE A 74 9.78 27.61 10.72
C PHE A 74 10.30 28.95 11.23
N ASN A 75 11.56 29.29 10.96
CA ASN A 75 12.14 30.56 11.38
C ASN A 75 11.51 31.74 10.62
N SER A 76 11.17 31.57 9.34
CA SER A 76 10.39 32.56 8.58
C SER A 76 8.95 32.68 9.04
N ALA A 77 8.29 31.57 9.40
CA ALA A 77 6.96 31.61 10.03
C ALA A 77 7.01 32.34 11.38
N ILE A 78 7.99 32.01 12.24
CA ILE A 78 8.22 32.69 13.51
C ILE A 78 8.53 34.17 13.30
N HIS A 79 9.42 34.54 12.39
CA HIS A 79 9.76 35.95 12.18
C HIS A 79 8.59 36.79 11.68
N ASN A 80 7.71 36.23 10.84
CA ASN A 80 6.51 36.92 10.36
C ASN A 80 5.40 36.98 11.42
N GLU A 81 5.33 36.02 12.35
CA GLU A 81 4.28 35.91 13.36
C GLU A 81 4.67 36.55 14.72
N VAL A 82 5.96 36.69 15.01
CA VAL A 82 6.51 37.27 16.26
C VAL A 82 6.54 38.80 16.27
N THR A 83 6.32 39.47 15.14
CA THR A 83 6.28 40.95 15.13
C THR A 83 5.02 41.54 15.78
N GLY A 84 4.02 40.73 16.13
CA GLY A 84 2.79 41.19 16.77
C GLY A 84 2.26 40.36 17.95
N LEU A 85 2.86 39.21 18.28
CA LEU A 85 2.36 38.32 19.33
C LEU A 85 3.22 38.39 20.60
N ASP A 86 2.57 38.74 21.71
CA ASP A 86 3.17 38.75 23.03
C ASP A 86 3.80 37.38 23.38
N PRO A 87 5.01 37.36 23.96
CA PRO A 87 5.76 36.13 24.26
C PRO A 87 5.00 35.15 25.18
N LYS A 88 4.02 35.63 25.94
CA LYS A 88 3.14 34.80 26.79
C LYS A 88 2.13 33.97 25.97
N SER A 89 1.63 34.51 24.85
CA SER A 89 0.66 33.83 23.98
C SER A 89 1.32 32.66 23.23
N LEU A 90 2.56 32.86 22.77
CA LEU A 90 3.34 31.84 22.06
C LEU A 90 3.59 30.61 22.95
N ILE A 91 3.94 30.83 24.22
CA ILE A 91 4.13 29.74 25.19
C ILE A 91 2.85 28.92 25.37
N MET A 92 1.68 29.57 25.42
CA MET A 92 0.39 28.88 25.49
C MET A 92 0.10 28.03 24.25
N VAL A 93 0.37 28.54 23.05
CA VAL A 93 0.18 27.80 21.80
C VAL A 93 1.04 26.54 21.77
N VAL A 94 2.31 26.62 22.18
CA VAL A 94 3.22 25.47 22.24
C VAL A 94 2.73 24.42 23.25
N ILE A 95 2.26 24.85 24.43
CA ILE A 95 1.73 23.94 25.46
C ILE A 95 0.46 23.23 24.95
N VAL A 96 -0.45 23.95 24.28
CA VAL A 96 -1.68 23.37 23.73
C VAL A 96 -1.37 22.37 22.61
N LEU A 97 -0.42 22.68 21.72
CA LEU A 97 0.02 21.77 20.67
C LEU A 97 0.65 20.49 21.25
N LEU A 98 1.49 20.61 22.28
CA LEU A 98 2.05 19.45 23.00
C LEU A 98 0.97 18.58 23.63
N TYR A 99 -0.01 19.20 24.29
CA TYR A 99 -1.14 18.48 24.89
C TYR A 99 -1.99 17.76 23.82
N LEU A 100 -2.29 18.44 22.71
CA LEU A 100 -3.05 17.85 21.61
C LEU A 100 -2.28 16.72 20.92
N GLY A 101 -0.98 16.88 20.72
CA GLY A 101 -0.09 15.85 20.17
C GLY A 101 -0.04 14.62 21.07
N TYR A 102 0.18 14.82 22.38
CA TYR A 102 0.16 13.75 23.37
C TYR A 102 -1.20 13.03 23.38
N ARG A 103 -2.30 13.79 23.42
CA ARG A 103 -3.65 13.21 23.37
C ARG A 103 -3.89 12.42 22.09
N LYS A 104 -3.47 12.93 20.93
CA LYS A 104 -3.58 12.24 19.64
C LYS A 104 -2.81 10.91 19.66
N LEU A 105 -1.60 10.90 20.20
CA LEU A 105 -0.80 9.68 20.35
C LEU A 105 -1.46 8.69 21.31
N CYS A 106 -1.97 9.14 22.45
CA CYS A 106 -2.71 8.30 23.40
C CYS A 106 -4.07 7.80 22.87
N THR A 107 -4.63 8.44 21.84
CA THR A 107 -5.88 8.01 21.20
C THR A 107 -5.62 7.06 20.03
N LEU A 108 -4.40 7.08 19.47
CA LEU A 108 -3.95 6.19 18.39
C LEU A 108 -3.27 4.92 18.91
N ALA A 109 -2.75 4.95 20.13
CA ALA A 109 -2.28 3.78 20.90
C ALA A 109 -3.46 3.04 21.52
#